data_AF-A0A920EIJ7-F1
#
_entry.id   AF-A0A920EIJ7-F1
#
_cell.length_a   1.000
_cell.length_b   1.000
_cell.length_c   1.000
_cell.angle_alpha   90.00
_cell.angle_beta   90.00
_cell.angle_gamma   90.00
#
_symmetry.space_group_name_H-M   'P 1'
#
loop_
_entity.id
_entity.type
_entity.pdbx_description
1 polymer ?
#
loop_
_entity_poly.entity_id
_entity_poly.type
_entity_poly.pdbx_seq_one_letter_code
_entity_poly.pdbx_strand_id
1 'polypeptide(L)'
;MLEPFVSEENYWIIKHHGIFQGYYFFEHLGLDKNLRDKYKDCPHFDACAEFCAKYDQNSFDPEYDTMDIEHFIPMVKRVFEKPKRSIYNRNN
;
A
#
# COMPACT_ATOMS: atom_id res chain seq x y z
N MET A 1 -5.31 -7.98 9.65
CA MET A 1 -6.09 -8.91 8.80
C MET A 1 -5.35 -9.31 7.53
N LEU A 2 -4.75 -8.38 6.76
CA LEU A 2 -4.02 -8.71 5.51
C LEU A 2 -2.65 -9.38 5.70
N GLU A 3 -1.98 -9.10 6.81
CA GLU A 3 -0.59 -9.52 7.08
C GLU A 3 -0.24 -10.98 6.72
N PRO A 4 -1.10 -11.98 6.98
CA PRO A 4 -0.77 -13.36 6.63
C PRO A 4 -0.75 -13.64 5.13
N PHE A 5 -1.41 -12.82 4.31
CA PHE A 5 -1.68 -13.08 2.89
C PHE A 5 -0.79 -12.29 1.93
N VAL A 6 -0.04 -11.31 2.44
CA VAL A 6 0.82 -10.43 1.64
C VAL A 6 2.27 -10.50 2.11
N SER A 7 3.20 -9.96 1.32
CA SER A 7 4.60 -9.82 1.72
C SER A 7 4.74 -8.81 2.88
N GLU A 8 5.88 -8.86 3.58
CA GLU A 8 6.25 -7.84 4.57
C GLU A 8 6.20 -6.43 3.98
N GLU A 9 6.77 -6.27 2.78
CA GLU A 9 6.75 -5.02 2.04
C GLU A 9 5.32 -4.52 1.77
N ASN A 10 4.46 -5.33 1.17
CA ASN A 10 3.09 -4.91 0.86
C ASN A 10 2.29 -4.60 2.11
N TYR A 11 2.46 -5.39 3.17
CA TYR A 11 1.85 -5.09 4.46
C TYR A 11 2.33 -3.74 5.00
N TRP A 12 3.63 -3.47 4.90
CA TRP A 12 4.23 -2.23 5.37
C TRP A 12 3.74 -1.02 4.56
N ILE A 13 3.68 -1.13 3.23
CA ILE A 13 3.13 -0.10 2.35
C ILE A 13 1.68 0.20 2.73
N ILE A 14 0.80 -0.81 2.79
CA ILE A 14 -0.62 -0.63 3.13
C ILE A 14 -0.79 -0.01 4.53
N LYS A 15 0.12 -0.28 5.46
CA LYS A 15 0.07 0.30 6.81
C LYS A 15 0.48 1.78 6.85
N HIS A 16 1.38 2.21 5.97
CA HIS A 16 2.02 3.53 6.07
C HIS A 16 1.72 4.48 4.89
N HIS A 17 1.11 4.00 3.80
CA HIS A 17 0.92 4.79 2.58
C HIS A 17 0.22 6.13 2.83
N GLY A 18 -0.75 6.23 3.75
CA GLY A 18 -1.41 7.51 4.06
C GLY A 18 -0.46 8.62 4.54
N ILE A 19 0.63 8.27 5.26
CA ILE A 19 1.65 9.25 5.66
C ILE A 19 2.53 9.63 4.45
N PHE A 20 2.79 8.69 3.55
CA PHE A 20 3.59 8.91 2.34
C PHE A 20 2.84 9.70 1.27
N GLN A 21 1.55 9.41 1.07
CA GLN A 21 0.63 10.15 0.23
C GLN A 21 0.51 11.61 0.71
N GLY A 22 0.58 11.83 2.03
CA GLY A 22 0.60 13.16 2.65
C GLY A 22 1.65 14.10 2.06
N TYR A 23 2.75 13.57 1.50
CA TYR A 23 3.75 14.37 0.77
C TYR A 23 3.15 15.27 -0.33
N TYR A 24 2.03 14.86 -0.91
CA TYR A 24 1.38 15.55 -2.02
C TYR A 24 0.29 16.55 -1.61
N PHE A 25 -0.21 16.52 -0.37
CA PHE A 25 -1.34 17.38 0.02
C PHE A 25 -1.34 17.92 1.45
N PHE A 26 -0.45 17.45 2.34
CA PHE A 26 -0.41 17.89 3.73
C PHE A 26 -0.15 19.40 3.89
N GLU A 27 0.63 20.00 2.99
CA GLU A 27 0.86 21.45 3.02
C GLU A 27 -0.43 22.26 2.83
N HIS A 28 -1.41 21.75 2.06
CA HIS A 28 -2.73 22.36 1.90
C HIS A 28 -3.60 22.23 3.17
N LEU A 29 -3.23 21.33 4.08
CA LEU A 29 -3.88 21.13 5.38
C LEU A 29 -3.11 21.79 6.55
N GLY A 30 -1.99 22.47 6.27
CA GLY A 30 -1.11 23.01 7.30
C GLY A 30 -0.31 21.96 8.06
N LEU A 31 -0.18 20.75 7.51
CA LEU A 31 0.59 19.64 8.07
C LEU A 31 1.98 19.54 7.42
N ASP A 32 2.92 18.88 8.10
CA ASP A 32 4.26 18.64 7.57
C ASP A 32 4.25 17.55 6.50
N LYS A 33 4.46 17.95 5.23
CA LYS A 33 4.53 17.01 4.10
C LYS A 33 5.68 16.00 4.20
N ASN A 34 6.72 16.29 4.98
CA ASN A 34 7.87 15.41 5.19
C ASN A 34 7.67 14.46 6.39
N LEU A 35 6.45 14.32 6.93
CA LEU A 35 6.15 13.41 8.04
C LEU A 35 6.55 11.95 7.74
N ARG A 36 6.68 11.57 6.46
CA ARG A 36 7.21 10.27 6.02
C ARG A 36 8.66 10.03 6.44
N ASP A 37 9.47 11.07 6.61
CA ASP A 37 10.92 10.98 6.85
C ASP A 37 11.26 10.29 8.18
N LYS A 38 10.28 10.18 9.10
CA LYS A 38 10.41 9.35 10.30
C LYS A 38 10.62 7.85 10.00
N TYR A 39 10.40 7.43 8.76
CA TYR A 39 10.59 6.06 8.28
C TYR A 39 11.77 5.92 7.30
N LYS A 40 12.61 6.94 7.11
CA LYS A 40 13.69 6.96 6.09
C LYS A 40 14.66 5.77 6.17
N ASP A 41 14.85 5.22 7.37
CA ASP A 41 15.77 4.11 7.62
C ASP A 41 15.09 2.73 7.45
N CYS A 42 13.80 2.71 7.07
CA CYS A 42 13.06 1.48 6.79
C CYS A 42 13.38 0.96 5.38
N PRO A 43 13.64 -0.33 5.19
CA PRO A 43 13.92 -0.90 3.85
C PRO A 43 12.76 -0.75 2.86
N HIS A 44 11.53 -0.51 3.32
CA HIS A 44 10.35 -0.34 2.47
C HIS A 44 9.97 1.12 2.22
N PHE A 45 10.81 2.09 2.64
CA PHE A 45 10.55 3.52 2.45
C PHE A 45 10.36 3.86 0.97
N ASP A 46 11.34 3.51 0.13
CA ASP A 46 11.31 3.85 -1.30
C ASP A 46 10.14 3.16 -2.01
N ALA A 47 9.85 1.90 -1.68
CA ALA A 47 8.74 1.15 -2.24
C ALA A 47 7.38 1.82 -1.92
N CYS A 48 7.21 2.34 -0.71
CA CYS A 48 6.00 3.06 -0.31
C CYS A 48 5.91 4.44 -1.00
N ALA A 49 7.02 5.16 -1.10
CA ALA A 49 7.08 6.43 -1.82
C ALA A 49 6.73 6.25 -3.31
N GLU A 50 7.27 5.21 -3.95
CA GLU A 50 6.97 4.85 -5.34
C GLU A 50 5.51 4.45 -5.51
N PHE A 51 4.97 3.63 -4.60
CA PHE A 51 3.55 3.26 -4.62
C PHE A 51 2.66 4.50 -4.60
N CYS A 52 2.94 5.46 -3.70
CA CYS A 52 2.16 6.69 -3.64
C CYS A 52 2.33 7.57 -4.87
N ALA A 53 3.54 7.64 -5.43
CA ALA A 53 3.85 8.43 -6.62
C ALA A 53 3.19 7.89 -7.90
N LYS A 54 3.08 6.56 -8.02
CA LYS A 54 2.56 5.92 -9.22
C LYS A 54 1.05 5.67 -9.14
N TYR A 55 0.59 5.17 -7.99
CA TYR A 55 -0.74 4.57 -7.89
C TYR A 55 -1.68 5.35 -6.96
N ASP A 56 -1.23 5.78 -5.77
CA ASP A 56 -2.13 6.39 -4.78
C ASP A 56 -2.58 7.80 -5.18
N GLN A 57 -1.63 8.73 -5.28
CA GLN A 57 -1.96 10.15 -5.48
C GLN A 57 -2.58 10.45 -6.85
N ASN A 58 -2.39 9.57 -7.83
CA ASN A 58 -2.90 9.78 -9.18
C ASN A 58 -4.32 9.20 -9.38
N SER A 59 -4.89 8.50 -8.41
CA SER A 59 -6.17 7.76 -8.56
C SER A 59 -7.40 8.56 -8.10
N PHE A 60 -7.43 9.87 -8.31
CA PHE A 60 -8.53 10.76 -7.90
C PHE A 60 -9.31 11.39 -9.07
N ASP A 61 -9.05 10.97 -10.31
CA ASP A 61 -9.80 11.41 -11.48
C ASP A 61 -11.14 10.66 -11.57
N PRO A 62 -12.30 11.33 -11.39
CA PRO A 62 -13.60 10.70 -11.45
C PRO A 62 -14.03 10.30 -12.87
N GLU A 63 -13.36 10.82 -13.90
CA GLU A 63 -13.64 10.50 -15.31
C GLU A 63 -12.74 9.39 -15.86
N TYR A 64 -11.80 8.87 -15.04
CA TYR A 64 -10.89 7.81 -15.47
C TYR A 64 -11.64 6.51 -15.77
N ASP A 65 -11.30 5.89 -16.90
CA ASP A 65 -11.86 4.59 -17.30
C ASP A 65 -11.31 3.48 -16.40
N THR A 66 -12.07 3.13 -15.37
CA THR A 66 -11.75 2.07 -14.41
C THR A 66 -12.50 0.78 -14.72
N MET A 67 -11.84 -0.35 -14.51
CA MET A 67 -12.51 -1.65 -14.56
C MET A 67 -13.42 -1.86 -13.34
N ASP A 68 -14.54 -2.56 -13.54
CA ASP A 68 -15.44 -2.96 -12.46
C ASP A 68 -14.77 -3.90 -11.44
N ILE A 69 -15.28 -3.89 -10.21
CA ILE A 69 -14.73 -4.71 -9.11
C ILE A 69 -14.77 -6.20 -9.43
N GLU A 70 -15.76 -6.67 -10.19
CA GLU A 70 -15.92 -8.04 -10.66
C GLU A 70 -14.69 -8.54 -11.40
N HIS A 71 -14.00 -7.67 -12.14
CA HIS A 71 -12.77 -8.01 -12.84
C HIS A 71 -11.65 -8.45 -11.88
N PHE A 72 -11.62 -7.87 -10.67
CA PHE A 72 -10.58 -8.11 -9.67
C PHE A 72 -10.92 -9.23 -8.69
N ILE A 73 -12.19 -9.63 -8.55
CA ILE A 73 -12.63 -10.69 -7.63
C ILE A 73 -11.78 -11.98 -7.76
N PRO A 74 -11.48 -12.50 -8.96
CA PRO A 74 -10.62 -13.69 -9.09
C PRO A 74 -9.21 -13.48 -8.53
N MET A 75 -8.65 -12.27 -8.65
CA MET A 75 -7.32 -11.95 -8.14
C MET A 75 -7.31 -11.86 -6.62
N VAL A 76 -8.32 -11.19 -6.07
CA VAL A 76 -8.53 -11.08 -4.62
C VAL A 76 -8.66 -12.48 -4.00
N LYS A 77 -9.47 -13.36 -4.60
CA LYS A 77 -9.59 -14.76 -4.16
C LYS A 77 -8.24 -15.49 -4.16
N ARG A 78 -7.40 -15.31 -5.18
CA ARG A 78 -6.04 -15.90 -5.22
C ARG A 78 -5.14 -15.39 -4.10
N VAL A 79 -5.20 -14.10 -3.77
CA VAL A 79 -4.41 -13.51 -2.67
C VAL A 79 -4.79 -14.15 -1.33
N PHE A 80 -6.08 -14.35 -1.09
CA PHE A 80 -6.58 -14.93 0.17
C PHE A 80 -6.63 -16.46 0.20
N GLU A 81 -6.31 -17.14 -0.90
CA GLU A 81 -6.39 -18.60 -0.99
C GLU A 81 -5.48 -19.28 0.02
N LYS A 82 -4.27 -18.74 0.23
CA LYS A 82 -3.26 -19.33 1.12
C LYS A 82 -2.45 -18.24 1.82
N PRO A 83 -2.21 -18.36 3.14
CA PRO A 83 -1.34 -17.42 3.83
C PRO A 83 0.11 -17.61 3.38
N LYS A 84 0.77 -16.50 3.03
CA LYS A 84 2.21 -16.42 2.78
C LYS A 84 3.04 -16.42 4.06
N ARG A 85 2.51 -15.79 5.12
CA ARG A 85 3.19 -15.58 6.41
C ARG A 85 2.28 -16.04 7.53
N SER A 86 2.36 -17.32 7.90
CA SER A 86 1.55 -17.89 9.00
C SER A 86 2.45 -18.63 9.97
N ILE A 87 2.17 -18.48 11.28
CA ILE A 87 2.81 -19.27 12.34
C ILE A 87 2.52 -20.78 12.21
N TYR A 88 1.50 -21.16 11.43
CA TYR A 88 1.14 -22.54 11.13
C TYR A 88 1.81 -23.07 9.85
N ASN A 89 2.46 -22.21 9.06
CA ASN A 89 3.26 -22.65 7.92
C ASN A 89 4.59 -23.19 8.47
N ARG A 90 4.68 -24.51 8.66
CA ARG A 90 5.96 -25.19 8.87
C ARG A 90 6.73 -25.14 7.55
N ASN A 91 7.76 -24.31 7.49
CA ASN A 91 8.72 -24.37 6.38
C ASN A 91 9.38 -25.76 6.41
N ASN A 92 9.23 -26.54 5.32
CA ASN A 92 10.20 -27.57 4.93
C ASN A 92 11.26 -26.90 4.06
#